data_AF-D6ZG32-F1
#
_entry.id   AF-D6ZG32-F1
#
_cell.length_a   1.000
_cell.length_b   1.000
_cell.length_c   1.000
_cell.angle_alpha   90.00
_cell.angle_beta   90.00
_cell.angle_gamma   90.00
#
_symmetry.space_group_name_H-M   'P 1'
#
loop_
_entity.id
_entity.type
_entity.pdbx_description
1 polymer ?
#
loop_
_entity_poly.entity_id
_entity_poly.type
_entity_poly.pdbx_seq_one_letter_code
_entity_poly.pdbx_strand_id
1 'polypeptide(L)'
;MYLSAKTISAALDQLQGTASHLLKIWFALKHMGLSRDTSVLIDTQNSTPALQRLFSCGSPEGKLFVPFAHTVRYAFMKGDASRSIIQTTIQRWKTSDSVVSGSPTAYLDFSDEGNKIRVSLGRIYPQGLGHGGDGFALEENARVTIPIEAMAVWLFRQDELGQYFDDSDPDKLSQQLVEALILELNLEPGEIEAIFVNEPIDIQISDTPLSDAELFAICNSAFEAKLEVEIRKEDRLEYTKRIQSVTTIDSSPAWTRISPSEQLISLVEAGERAILLFGPPRTGKTRAIDELVLRDSEDRETIQLHEGWGYENLILGLAPGEKPGEFKWAQGPLLRALRNGKKHIVLEEINRTRISQALGELFSLIEPAYRGNNNGITLPDGSQIAIDPEVVFYFTMNNVDTSTEDVDDALMGRLASVYFGPRVEDLDAILRHKAIPSDSAATIKTVFTAIQDKYPLGHGYFAGLQPSDDFRMYYMWKIRPVLMNHFSAYEPEVVAQIDNLVDELFTGTA
;
A
#
# COMPACT_ATOMS: atom_id res chain seq x y z
N MET A 1 -17.06 -19.75 -23.67
CA MET A 1 -16.52 -18.54 -24.33
C MET A 1 -15.02 -18.55 -24.12
N TYR A 2 -14.24 -18.46 -25.19
CA TYR A 2 -12.77 -18.56 -25.18
C TYR A 2 -12.15 -17.42 -25.97
N LEU A 3 -10.86 -17.15 -25.78
CA LEU A 3 -10.12 -16.19 -26.61
C LEU A 3 -9.85 -16.78 -27.99
N SER A 4 -9.99 -15.98 -29.05
CA SER A 4 -9.71 -16.42 -30.42
C SER A 4 -8.21 -16.56 -30.68
N ALA A 5 -7.84 -17.43 -31.63
CA ALA A 5 -6.47 -17.57 -32.11
C ALA A 5 -5.86 -16.23 -32.58
N LYS A 6 -6.68 -15.38 -33.21
CA LYS A 6 -6.26 -14.06 -33.71
C LYS A 6 -5.89 -13.12 -32.56
N THR A 7 -6.68 -13.10 -31.49
CA THR A 7 -6.39 -12.29 -30.29
C THR A 7 -5.14 -12.77 -29.58
N ILE A 8 -4.94 -14.09 -29.47
CA ILE A 8 -3.73 -14.66 -28.85
C ILE A 8 -2.48 -14.31 -29.69
N SER A 9 -2.56 -14.41 -31.03
CA SER A 9 -1.46 -14.01 -31.91
C SER A 9 -1.13 -12.52 -31.76
N ALA A 10 -2.14 -11.64 -31.77
CA ALA A 10 -1.95 -10.20 -31.60
C ALA A 10 -1.32 -9.86 -30.24
N ALA A 11 -1.69 -10.58 -29.18
CA ALA A 11 -1.08 -10.41 -27.87
C ALA A 11 0.40 -10.81 -27.87
N LEU A 12 0.76 -11.89 -28.57
CA LEU A 12 2.17 -12.26 -28.72
C LEU A 12 2.97 -11.24 -29.52
N ASP A 13 2.37 -10.61 -30.53
CA ASP A 13 3.02 -9.56 -31.30
C ASP A 13 3.32 -8.33 -30.41
N GLN A 14 2.40 -7.95 -29.52
CA GLN A 14 2.60 -6.86 -28.56
C GLN A 14 3.59 -7.22 -27.43
N LEU A 15 3.61 -8.48 -26.96
CA LEU A 15 4.46 -8.89 -25.85
C LEU A 15 5.94 -9.01 -26.25
N GLN A 16 6.22 -9.40 -27.48
CA GLN A 16 7.57 -9.74 -27.92
C GLN A 16 8.59 -8.60 -27.72
N GLY A 17 9.72 -8.92 -27.08
CA GLY A 17 10.80 -7.95 -26.86
C GLY A 17 10.52 -6.87 -25.83
N THR A 18 9.47 -6.98 -25.02
CA THR A 18 9.11 -5.96 -24.03
C THR A 18 9.90 -6.08 -22.71
N ALA A 19 10.61 -7.20 -22.49
CA ALA A 19 11.39 -7.42 -21.28
C ALA A 19 12.58 -8.38 -21.47
N SER A 20 13.50 -8.37 -20.50
CA SER A 20 14.47 -9.45 -20.35
C SER A 20 13.77 -10.77 -20.10
N HIS A 21 14.27 -11.84 -20.74
CA HIS A 21 13.79 -13.20 -20.52
C HIS A 21 13.88 -13.65 -19.04
N LEU A 22 14.65 -12.96 -18.18
CA LEU A 22 14.74 -13.26 -16.75
C LEU A 22 13.50 -12.83 -15.96
N LEU A 23 12.67 -11.93 -16.49
CA LEU A 23 11.41 -11.49 -15.85
C LEU A 23 10.45 -12.66 -15.58
N LYS A 24 10.56 -13.75 -16.34
CA LYS A 24 9.77 -14.99 -16.10
C LYS A 24 9.96 -15.57 -14.69
N ILE A 25 11.13 -15.32 -14.07
CA ILE A 25 11.41 -15.76 -12.70
C ILE A 25 10.54 -14.97 -11.73
N TRP A 26 10.42 -13.65 -11.92
CA TRP A 26 9.54 -12.80 -11.13
C TRP A 26 8.06 -13.21 -11.28
N PHE A 27 7.57 -13.44 -12.51
CA PHE A 27 6.21 -13.94 -12.72
C PHE A 27 5.96 -15.28 -12.02
N ALA A 28 6.91 -16.23 -12.08
CA ALA A 28 6.80 -17.50 -11.38
C ALA A 28 6.74 -17.30 -9.85
N LEU A 29 7.56 -16.40 -9.29
CA LEU A 29 7.53 -16.07 -7.87
C LEU A 29 6.19 -15.44 -7.45
N LYS A 30 5.66 -14.51 -8.26
CA LYS A 30 4.34 -13.88 -8.03
C LYS A 30 3.21 -14.91 -8.01
N HIS A 31 3.15 -15.78 -9.02
CA HIS A 31 2.17 -16.88 -9.05
C HIS A 31 2.38 -17.88 -7.89
N MET A 32 3.59 -18.05 -7.38
CA MET A 32 3.85 -18.86 -6.19
C MET A 32 3.45 -18.17 -4.87
N GLY A 33 2.93 -16.94 -4.93
CA GLY A 33 2.42 -16.19 -3.78
C GLY A 33 3.40 -15.19 -3.16
N LEU A 34 4.48 -14.81 -3.85
CA LEU A 34 5.40 -13.79 -3.33
C LEU A 34 4.67 -12.46 -3.12
N SER A 35 4.65 -12.00 -1.87
CA SER A 35 4.03 -10.74 -1.44
C SER A 35 4.81 -10.11 -0.28
N ARG A 36 4.34 -8.98 0.25
CA ARG A 36 4.93 -8.34 1.44
C ARG A 36 4.94 -9.26 2.66
N ASP A 37 3.90 -10.05 2.83
CA ASP A 37 3.69 -10.91 4.00
C ASP A 37 4.13 -12.35 3.75
N THR A 38 4.34 -12.73 2.49
CA THR A 38 4.60 -14.11 2.09
C THR A 38 5.90 -14.24 1.32
N SER A 39 6.86 -14.95 1.94
CA SER A 39 8.07 -15.43 1.26
C SER A 39 7.79 -16.74 0.50
N VAL A 40 8.44 -16.95 -0.63
CA VAL A 40 8.34 -18.19 -1.42
C VAL A 40 9.56 -19.06 -1.18
N LEU A 41 9.35 -20.34 -0.92
CA LEU A 41 10.44 -21.32 -0.88
C LEU A 41 10.65 -21.91 -2.27
N ILE A 42 11.89 -22.04 -2.71
CA ILE A 42 12.25 -22.57 -4.03
C ILE A 42 13.07 -23.84 -3.86
N ASP A 43 12.64 -24.91 -4.54
CA ASP A 43 13.39 -26.14 -4.75
C ASP A 43 13.45 -26.47 -6.25
N THR A 44 13.93 -27.68 -6.58
CA THR A 44 14.14 -28.07 -7.98
C THR A 44 12.84 -28.30 -8.78
N GLN A 45 11.67 -28.41 -8.13
CA GLN A 45 10.43 -28.85 -8.80
C GLN A 45 9.21 -27.99 -8.49
N ASN A 46 9.16 -27.34 -7.32
CA ASN A 46 7.93 -26.70 -6.84
C ASN A 46 7.45 -25.49 -7.66
N SER A 47 8.30 -24.90 -8.50
CA SER A 47 7.88 -23.85 -9.43
C SER A 47 7.23 -24.37 -10.72
N THR A 48 7.23 -25.70 -10.95
CA THR A 48 6.68 -26.31 -12.17
C THR A 48 5.22 -25.96 -12.44
N PRO A 49 4.28 -25.99 -11.46
CA PRO A 49 2.90 -25.61 -11.71
C PRO A 49 2.75 -24.14 -12.15
N ALA A 50 3.48 -23.23 -11.51
CA ALA A 50 3.48 -21.82 -11.89
C ALA A 50 4.01 -21.64 -13.32
N LEU A 51 5.11 -22.31 -13.66
CA LEU A 51 5.67 -22.27 -15.01
C LEU A 51 4.72 -22.85 -16.07
N GLN A 52 4.00 -23.92 -15.74
CA GLN A 52 3.01 -24.50 -16.64
C GLN A 52 1.83 -23.54 -16.86
N ARG A 53 1.30 -22.93 -15.81
CA ARG A 53 0.22 -21.95 -15.92
C ARG A 53 0.64 -20.75 -16.78
N LEU A 54 1.79 -20.17 -16.47
CA LEU A 54 2.29 -18.94 -17.10
C LEU A 54 2.82 -19.13 -18.51
N PHE A 55 3.38 -20.29 -18.84
CA PHE A 55 4.22 -20.44 -20.04
C PHE A 55 3.95 -21.71 -20.84
N SER A 56 2.94 -22.52 -20.54
CA SER A 56 2.59 -23.66 -21.41
C SER A 56 2.16 -23.18 -22.80
N CYS A 57 2.62 -23.88 -23.84
CA CYS A 57 2.33 -23.53 -25.23
C CYS A 57 1.86 -24.72 -26.07
N GLY A 58 1.33 -25.78 -25.42
CA GLY A 58 0.83 -26.97 -26.13
C GLY A 58 1.91 -27.81 -26.83
N SER A 59 3.20 -27.62 -26.47
CA SER A 59 4.29 -28.36 -27.10
C SER A 59 4.21 -29.87 -26.83
N PRO A 60 4.31 -30.74 -27.86
CA PRO A 60 4.33 -32.20 -27.68
C PRO A 60 5.49 -32.70 -26.82
N GLU A 61 6.59 -31.92 -26.75
CA GLU A 61 7.77 -32.22 -25.94
C GLU A 61 7.72 -31.59 -24.53
N GLY A 62 6.60 -30.94 -24.17
CA GLY A 62 6.45 -30.24 -22.89
C GLY A 62 7.34 -29.00 -22.76
N LYS A 63 7.73 -28.38 -23.88
CA LYS A 63 8.40 -27.07 -23.86
C LYS A 63 7.43 -26.00 -23.38
N LEU A 64 8.00 -24.97 -22.77
CA LEU A 64 7.29 -23.77 -22.35
C LEU A 64 7.79 -22.58 -23.17
N PHE A 65 6.96 -21.55 -23.30
CA PHE A 65 7.15 -20.38 -24.14
C PHE A 65 7.11 -19.09 -23.32
N VAL A 66 8.11 -18.22 -23.52
CA VAL A 66 8.25 -16.93 -22.84
C VAL A 66 7.81 -15.84 -23.83
N PRO A 67 6.59 -15.30 -23.71
CA PRO A 67 5.98 -14.46 -24.75
C PRO A 67 6.68 -13.11 -24.94
N PHE A 68 7.35 -12.61 -23.91
CA PHE A 68 8.05 -11.32 -23.93
C PHE A 68 9.56 -11.42 -24.22
N ALA A 69 10.07 -12.60 -24.58
CA ALA A 69 11.49 -12.75 -24.88
C ALA A 69 11.90 -11.91 -26.10
N HIS A 70 13.08 -11.30 -26.06
CA HIS A 70 13.63 -10.47 -27.15
C HIS A 70 14.35 -11.28 -28.25
N THR A 71 14.55 -12.60 -28.07
CA THR A 71 15.11 -13.47 -29.10
C THR A 71 14.53 -14.88 -29.04
N VAL A 72 14.50 -15.56 -30.19
CA VAL A 72 14.09 -16.97 -30.36
C VAL A 72 14.83 -17.90 -29.38
N ARG A 73 16.11 -17.63 -29.13
CA ARG A 73 16.94 -18.43 -28.21
C ARG A 73 16.34 -18.50 -26.81
N TYR A 74 15.72 -17.42 -26.35
CA TYR A 74 15.15 -17.33 -25.00
C TYR A 74 13.63 -17.51 -24.97
N ALA A 75 13.00 -17.65 -26.13
CA ALA A 75 11.56 -17.85 -26.28
C ALA A 75 11.11 -19.22 -25.76
N PHE A 76 11.90 -20.28 -25.95
CA PHE A 76 11.54 -21.62 -25.50
C PHE A 76 12.42 -22.11 -24.35
N MET A 77 11.78 -22.73 -23.36
CA MET A 77 12.45 -23.47 -22.29
C MET A 77 11.96 -24.91 -22.22
N LYS A 78 12.82 -25.81 -21.75
CA LYS A 78 12.49 -27.22 -21.55
C LYS A 78 11.56 -27.39 -20.35
N GLY A 79 10.85 -28.51 -20.28
CA GLY A 79 9.97 -28.83 -19.14
C GLY A 79 10.68 -28.96 -17.79
N ASP A 80 12.02 -29.07 -17.76
CA ASP A 80 12.83 -29.08 -16.54
C ASP A 80 13.19 -27.68 -16.01
N ALA A 81 12.58 -26.61 -16.55
CA ALA A 81 12.87 -25.20 -16.26
C ALA A 81 12.84 -24.84 -14.77
N SER A 82 12.03 -25.53 -13.94
CA SER A 82 12.04 -25.35 -12.48
C SER A 82 13.43 -25.56 -11.89
N ARG A 83 14.15 -26.59 -12.34
CA ARG A 83 15.53 -26.87 -11.91
C ARG A 83 16.55 -26.11 -12.74
N SER A 84 16.45 -26.23 -14.06
CA SER A 84 17.48 -25.77 -14.98
C SER A 84 17.53 -24.25 -15.12
N ILE A 85 16.45 -23.55 -14.77
CA ILE A 85 16.35 -22.09 -14.87
C ILE A 85 16.02 -21.47 -13.52
N ILE A 86 14.87 -21.75 -12.90
CA ILE A 86 14.39 -21.03 -11.71
C ILE A 86 15.34 -21.23 -10.54
N GLN A 87 15.48 -22.48 -10.07
CA GLN A 87 16.33 -22.80 -8.92
C GLN A 87 17.80 -22.46 -9.17
N THR A 88 18.34 -22.80 -10.35
CA THR A 88 19.75 -22.53 -10.69
C THR A 88 20.06 -21.03 -10.74
N THR A 89 19.17 -20.22 -11.32
CA THR A 89 19.39 -18.76 -11.42
C THR A 89 19.25 -18.08 -10.07
N ILE A 90 18.23 -18.45 -9.28
CA ILE A 90 18.04 -17.93 -7.91
C ILE A 90 19.23 -18.31 -7.02
N GLN A 91 19.74 -19.54 -7.12
CA GLN A 91 20.94 -19.95 -6.41
C GLN A 91 22.16 -19.10 -6.82
N ARG A 92 22.30 -18.75 -8.10
CA ARG A 92 23.37 -17.87 -8.57
C ARG A 92 23.23 -16.46 -8.01
N TRP A 93 22.05 -15.85 -8.06
CA TRP A 93 21.78 -14.53 -7.47
C TRP A 93 22.11 -14.50 -5.97
N LYS A 94 21.75 -15.56 -5.23
CA LYS A 94 22.11 -15.68 -3.81
C LYS A 94 23.62 -15.74 -3.57
N THR A 95 24.38 -16.44 -4.44
CA THR A 95 25.81 -16.72 -4.20
C THR A 95 26.79 -15.78 -4.91
N SER A 96 26.34 -14.91 -5.81
CA SER A 96 27.22 -14.13 -6.70
C SER A 96 26.70 -12.72 -6.90
N ASP A 97 27.54 -11.73 -6.62
CA ASP A 97 27.25 -10.31 -6.91
C ASP A 97 27.57 -9.88 -8.36
N SER A 98 28.18 -10.71 -9.23
CA SER A 98 28.70 -10.19 -10.51
C SER A 98 28.72 -11.08 -11.76
N VAL A 99 28.10 -12.27 -11.76
CA VAL A 99 28.25 -13.23 -12.90
C VAL A 99 26.94 -13.53 -13.65
N VAL A 100 25.80 -13.00 -13.18
CA VAL A 100 24.52 -13.11 -13.90
C VAL A 100 24.12 -11.70 -14.37
N SER A 101 23.87 -11.52 -15.66
CA SER A 101 23.29 -10.29 -16.18
C SER A 101 21.93 -10.06 -15.53
N GLY A 102 21.73 -8.92 -14.86
CA GLY A 102 20.50 -8.61 -14.14
C GLY A 102 20.40 -9.29 -12.78
N SER A 103 20.93 -8.65 -11.73
CA SER A 103 20.87 -9.10 -10.34
C SER A 103 19.74 -8.39 -9.58
N PRO A 104 18.66 -9.09 -9.19
CA PRO A 104 17.58 -8.48 -8.43
C PRO A 104 17.87 -8.34 -6.93
N THR A 105 19.11 -8.60 -6.49
CA THR A 105 19.51 -8.64 -5.06
C THR A 105 19.34 -7.31 -4.34
N ALA A 106 19.22 -6.20 -5.06
CA ALA A 106 18.93 -4.91 -4.47
C ALA A 106 17.50 -4.83 -3.88
N TYR A 107 16.55 -5.60 -4.44
CA TYR A 107 15.12 -5.52 -4.11
C TYR A 107 14.45 -6.88 -3.84
N LEU A 108 15.17 -7.99 -3.98
CA LEU A 108 14.76 -9.32 -3.54
C LEU A 108 15.82 -9.89 -2.58
N ASP A 109 15.36 -10.45 -1.48
CA ASP A 109 16.20 -11.09 -0.48
C ASP A 109 16.19 -12.60 -0.68
N PHE A 110 17.37 -13.21 -0.54
CA PHE A 110 17.58 -14.65 -0.73
C PHE A 110 18.26 -15.24 0.51
N SER A 111 17.69 -16.30 1.09
CA SER A 111 18.28 -17.00 2.24
C SER A 111 18.09 -18.51 2.14
N ASP A 112 18.91 -19.25 2.87
CA ASP A 112 18.79 -20.71 2.96
C ASP A 112 17.77 -21.11 4.02
N GLU A 113 16.89 -22.05 3.66
CA GLU A 113 15.95 -22.68 4.58
C GLU A 113 15.95 -24.20 4.35
N GLY A 114 16.76 -24.90 5.12
CA GLY A 114 16.99 -26.32 4.93
C GLY A 114 17.63 -26.60 3.57
N ASN A 115 16.91 -27.34 2.71
CA ASN A 115 17.33 -27.65 1.34
C ASN A 115 16.68 -26.76 0.27
N LYS A 116 15.96 -25.71 0.69
CA LYS A 116 15.28 -24.75 -0.19
C LYS A 116 15.90 -23.37 -0.07
N ILE A 117 15.64 -22.55 -1.07
CA ILE A 117 16.00 -21.13 -1.06
C ILE A 117 14.73 -20.34 -0.75
N ARG A 118 14.73 -19.60 0.36
CA ARG A 118 13.68 -18.63 0.65
C ARG A 118 13.93 -17.36 -0.15
N VAL A 119 12.90 -16.90 -0.85
CA VAL A 119 12.86 -15.63 -1.58
C VAL A 119 11.82 -14.73 -0.91
N SER A 120 12.21 -13.51 -0.55
CA SER A 120 11.32 -12.49 0.01
C SER A 120 11.55 -11.13 -0.64
N LEU A 121 10.61 -10.21 -0.45
CA LEU A 121 10.77 -8.83 -0.91
C LEU A 121 11.83 -8.11 -0.08
N GLY A 122 12.75 -7.43 -0.76
CA GLY A 122 13.79 -6.61 -0.15
C GLY A 122 13.34 -5.17 0.12
N ARG A 123 14.24 -4.37 0.71
CA ARG A 123 13.91 -3.01 1.21
C ARG A 123 13.57 -1.99 0.15
N ILE A 124 14.04 -2.11 -1.08
CA ILE A 124 13.68 -1.12 -2.12
C ILE A 124 12.60 -1.66 -3.05
N TYR A 125 11.94 -2.78 -2.72
CA TYR A 125 10.83 -3.27 -3.52
C TYR A 125 9.63 -2.30 -3.44
N PRO A 126 8.93 -1.96 -4.55
CA PRO A 126 9.20 -2.37 -5.93
C PRO A 126 10.12 -1.41 -6.74
N GLN A 127 10.72 -0.37 -6.15
CA GLN A 127 11.61 0.58 -6.88
C GLN A 127 12.80 -0.06 -7.61
N GLY A 128 13.25 -1.25 -7.22
CA GLY A 128 14.30 -1.95 -7.97
C GLY A 128 13.79 -2.72 -9.20
N LEU A 129 12.48 -2.98 -9.27
CA LEU A 129 11.84 -3.80 -10.29
C LEU A 129 11.58 -2.99 -11.56
N GLY A 130 11.73 -3.55 -12.75
CA GLY A 130 11.30 -2.90 -13.98
C GLY A 130 12.20 -1.80 -14.53
N HIS A 131 13.32 -1.44 -13.88
CA HIS A 131 14.30 -0.46 -14.38
C HIS A 131 15.71 -1.03 -14.47
N GLY A 132 16.38 -0.82 -15.60
CA GLY A 132 17.73 -1.31 -15.85
C GLY A 132 17.82 -2.84 -15.96
N GLY A 133 19.04 -3.34 -16.22
CA GLY A 133 19.26 -4.78 -16.39
C GLY A 133 18.89 -5.58 -15.13
N ASP A 134 19.21 -5.02 -13.96
CA ASP A 134 18.89 -5.57 -12.64
C ASP A 134 17.38 -5.59 -12.34
N GLY A 135 16.62 -4.66 -12.91
CA GLY A 135 15.15 -4.64 -12.89
C GLY A 135 14.49 -5.44 -14.00
N PHE A 136 15.23 -6.25 -14.75
CA PHE A 136 14.75 -7.04 -15.90
C PHE A 136 14.38 -6.24 -17.15
N ALA A 137 14.77 -4.96 -17.26
CA ALA A 137 14.73 -4.26 -18.54
C ALA A 137 15.78 -4.82 -19.50
N LEU A 138 15.64 -4.52 -20.80
CA LEU A 138 16.58 -4.97 -21.82
C LEU A 138 17.91 -4.20 -21.80
N GLU A 139 17.91 -2.99 -21.25
CA GLU A 139 19.08 -2.10 -21.21
C GLU A 139 19.12 -1.34 -19.87
N GLU A 140 20.31 -0.89 -19.45
CA GLU A 140 20.54 -0.24 -18.14
C GLU A 140 19.72 1.04 -17.90
N ASN A 141 19.42 1.80 -18.96
CA ASN A 141 18.65 3.06 -18.87
C ASN A 141 17.27 2.92 -19.50
N ALA A 142 16.69 1.73 -19.44
CA ALA A 142 15.37 1.44 -19.96
C ALA A 142 14.45 0.90 -18.86
N ARG A 143 13.14 0.98 -19.10
CA ARG A 143 12.14 0.31 -18.27
C ARG A 143 11.55 -0.92 -18.97
N VAL A 144 10.97 -1.80 -18.18
CA VAL A 144 10.10 -2.87 -18.67
C VAL A 144 8.77 -2.29 -19.13
N THR A 145 8.22 -2.84 -20.20
CA THR A 145 7.00 -2.34 -20.86
C THR A 145 6.06 -3.47 -21.28
N ILE A 146 5.73 -4.40 -20.38
CA ILE A 146 4.78 -5.47 -20.69
C ILE A 146 3.37 -4.86 -20.93
N PRO A 147 2.74 -5.01 -22.10
CA PRO A 147 1.35 -4.62 -22.28
C PRO A 147 0.43 -5.46 -21.39
N ILE A 148 -0.28 -4.83 -20.45
CA ILE A 148 -1.04 -5.56 -19.43
C ILE A 148 -2.20 -6.36 -20.02
N GLU A 149 -2.90 -5.81 -21.01
CA GLU A 149 -4.01 -6.49 -21.68
C GLU A 149 -3.52 -7.71 -22.47
N ALA A 150 -2.40 -7.57 -23.20
CA ALA A 150 -1.79 -8.69 -23.91
C ALA A 150 -1.29 -9.79 -22.96
N MET A 151 -0.70 -9.41 -21.81
CA MET A 151 -0.27 -10.38 -20.80
C MET A 151 -1.47 -11.11 -20.18
N ALA A 152 -2.59 -10.41 -19.94
CA ALA A 152 -3.82 -11.03 -19.47
C ALA A 152 -4.38 -12.02 -20.51
N VAL A 153 -4.47 -11.61 -21.79
CA VAL A 153 -4.85 -12.49 -22.90
C VAL A 153 -3.96 -13.73 -22.95
N TRP A 154 -2.65 -13.58 -22.76
CA TRP A 154 -1.72 -14.71 -22.72
C TRP A 154 -1.99 -15.63 -21.52
N LEU A 155 -2.18 -15.09 -20.31
CA LEU A 155 -2.43 -15.91 -19.12
C LEU A 155 -3.68 -16.78 -19.28
N PHE A 156 -4.76 -16.20 -19.79
CA PHE A 156 -6.08 -16.85 -19.95
C PHE A 156 -6.29 -17.50 -21.35
N ARG A 157 -5.23 -17.66 -22.15
CA ARG A 157 -5.26 -18.10 -23.56
C ARG A 157 -6.07 -19.36 -23.88
N GLN A 158 -6.23 -20.29 -22.94
CA GLN A 158 -6.97 -21.55 -23.12
C GLN A 158 -8.14 -21.70 -22.12
N ASP A 159 -8.40 -20.67 -21.32
CA ASP A 159 -9.37 -20.75 -20.23
C ASP A 159 -10.79 -20.48 -20.74
N GLU A 160 -11.75 -21.10 -20.07
CA GLU A 160 -13.15 -20.78 -20.28
C GLU A 160 -13.51 -19.49 -19.54
N LEU A 161 -13.71 -18.40 -20.28
CA LEU A 161 -13.87 -17.06 -19.72
C LEU A 161 -15.10 -16.92 -18.81
N GLY A 162 -16.14 -17.73 -19.03
CA GLY A 162 -17.34 -17.74 -18.19
C GLY A 162 -17.11 -18.22 -16.75
N GLN A 163 -15.92 -18.76 -16.43
CA GLN A 163 -15.54 -19.10 -15.05
C GLN A 163 -15.07 -17.89 -14.25
N TYR A 164 -14.68 -16.81 -14.94
CA TYR A 164 -14.11 -15.61 -14.35
C TYR A 164 -15.08 -14.43 -14.38
N PHE A 165 -15.99 -14.41 -15.36
CA PHE A 165 -16.81 -13.23 -15.66
C PHE A 165 -18.28 -13.61 -15.77
N ASP A 166 -19.12 -12.98 -14.93
CA ASP A 166 -20.57 -13.18 -14.92
C ASP A 166 -21.30 -12.46 -16.07
N ASP A 167 -20.65 -11.45 -16.68
CA ASP A 167 -21.22 -10.61 -17.71
C ASP A 167 -20.48 -10.81 -19.04
N SER A 168 -21.23 -10.95 -20.12
CA SER A 168 -20.72 -11.22 -21.48
C SER A 168 -20.48 -9.94 -22.28
N ASP A 169 -20.45 -8.79 -21.60
CA ASP A 169 -20.23 -7.47 -22.17
C ASP A 169 -18.81 -7.37 -22.77
N PRO A 170 -18.67 -7.40 -24.12
CA PRO A 170 -17.37 -7.40 -24.77
C PRO A 170 -16.56 -6.14 -24.46
N ASP A 171 -17.24 -5.01 -24.17
CA ASP A 171 -16.61 -3.73 -23.90
C ASP A 171 -15.92 -3.70 -22.53
N LYS A 172 -16.24 -4.63 -21.63
CA LYS A 172 -15.62 -4.77 -20.30
C LYS A 172 -14.65 -5.94 -20.18
N LEU A 173 -14.63 -6.82 -21.18
CA LEU A 173 -13.86 -8.07 -21.12
C LEU A 173 -12.35 -7.81 -20.92
N SER A 174 -11.80 -6.77 -21.54
CA SER A 174 -10.38 -6.41 -21.36
C SER A 174 -10.08 -6.01 -19.90
N GLN A 175 -10.89 -5.12 -19.33
CA GLN A 175 -10.74 -4.70 -17.93
C GLN A 175 -10.86 -5.90 -16.98
N GLN A 176 -11.86 -6.76 -17.19
CA GLN A 176 -12.09 -7.94 -16.36
C GLN A 176 -10.92 -8.94 -16.43
N LEU A 177 -10.33 -9.16 -17.61
CA LEU A 177 -9.13 -9.98 -17.78
C LEU A 177 -7.93 -9.41 -17.02
N VAL A 178 -7.76 -8.09 -17.05
CA VAL A 178 -6.69 -7.40 -16.30
C VAL A 178 -6.93 -7.55 -14.79
N GLU A 179 -8.16 -7.39 -14.31
CA GLU A 179 -8.51 -7.61 -12.90
C GLU A 179 -8.22 -9.06 -12.47
N ALA A 180 -8.58 -10.04 -13.31
CA ALA A 180 -8.26 -11.45 -13.06
C ALA A 180 -6.75 -11.73 -13.04
N LEU A 181 -5.98 -11.12 -13.95
CA LEU A 181 -4.51 -11.19 -13.97
C LEU A 181 -3.91 -10.64 -12.67
N ILE A 182 -4.39 -9.48 -12.23
CA ILE A 182 -3.93 -8.83 -10.99
C ILE A 182 -4.20 -9.73 -9.79
N LEU A 183 -5.37 -10.35 -9.72
CA LEU A 183 -5.73 -11.27 -8.65
C LEU A 183 -4.90 -12.57 -8.68
N GLU A 184 -4.77 -13.22 -9.84
CA GLU A 184 -4.05 -14.49 -9.97
C GLU A 184 -2.55 -14.36 -9.66
N LEU A 185 -1.95 -13.23 -10.01
CA LEU A 185 -0.54 -12.92 -9.73
C LEU A 185 -0.32 -12.15 -8.43
N ASN A 186 -1.39 -11.78 -7.71
CA ASN A 186 -1.33 -10.95 -6.51
C ASN A 186 -0.52 -9.66 -6.74
N LEU A 187 -0.82 -8.93 -7.82
CA LEU A 187 -0.08 -7.73 -8.23
C LEU A 187 -0.44 -6.52 -7.37
N GLU A 188 0.57 -5.83 -6.88
CA GLU A 188 0.42 -4.55 -6.19
C GLU A 188 0.54 -3.36 -7.16
N PRO A 189 -0.07 -2.19 -6.86
CA PRO A 189 -0.02 -1.02 -7.74
C PRO A 189 1.40 -0.62 -8.19
N GLY A 190 2.38 -0.66 -7.30
CA GLY A 190 3.77 -0.34 -7.63
C GLY A 190 4.44 -1.38 -8.53
N GLU A 191 4.03 -2.65 -8.47
CA GLU A 191 4.50 -3.70 -9.39
C GLU A 191 3.88 -3.51 -10.78
N ILE A 192 2.59 -3.15 -10.82
CA ILE A 192 1.88 -2.83 -12.06
C ILE A 192 2.59 -1.67 -12.75
N GLU A 193 2.84 -0.58 -12.03
CA GLU A 193 3.52 0.61 -12.56
C GLU A 193 4.96 0.34 -13.00
N ALA A 194 5.67 -0.58 -12.35
CA ALA A 194 7.04 -0.93 -12.68
C ALA A 194 7.15 -1.76 -13.96
N ILE A 195 6.26 -2.75 -14.13
CA ILE A 195 6.39 -3.77 -15.18
C ILE A 195 5.49 -3.48 -16.38
N PHE A 196 4.32 -2.91 -16.17
CA PHE A 196 3.29 -2.89 -17.18
C PHE A 196 3.08 -1.52 -17.82
N VAL A 197 2.55 -1.55 -19.04
CA VAL A 197 2.08 -0.38 -19.79
C VAL A 197 0.68 -0.63 -20.29
N ASN A 198 -0.07 0.46 -20.50
CA ASN A 198 -1.39 0.38 -21.09
C ASN A 198 -1.28 0.48 -22.62
N GLU A 199 -1.50 -0.65 -23.29
CA GLU A 199 -1.60 -0.74 -24.75
C GLU A 199 -2.82 -1.61 -25.06
N PRO A 200 -3.92 -1.01 -25.56
CA PRO A 200 -5.15 -1.73 -25.81
C PRO A 200 -4.99 -2.84 -26.86
N ILE A 201 -5.76 -3.90 -26.69
CA ILE A 201 -5.86 -4.99 -27.67
C ILE A 201 -7.32 -5.26 -28.06
N ASP A 202 -7.56 -5.51 -29.35
CA ASP A 202 -8.88 -5.93 -29.83
C ASP A 202 -9.15 -7.40 -29.46
N ILE A 203 -10.06 -7.60 -28.49
CA ILE A 203 -10.40 -8.92 -27.97
C ILE A 203 -11.55 -9.52 -28.78
N GLN A 204 -11.27 -10.65 -29.42
CA GLN A 204 -12.23 -11.44 -30.18
C GLN A 204 -12.36 -12.81 -29.52
N ILE A 205 -13.61 -13.26 -29.36
CA ILE A 205 -13.95 -14.51 -28.69
C ILE A 205 -14.24 -15.64 -29.69
N SER A 206 -14.18 -16.88 -29.18
CA SER A 206 -14.47 -18.13 -29.88
C SER A 206 -15.37 -19.02 -29.00
N ASP A 207 -16.14 -19.90 -29.64
CA ASP A 207 -16.99 -20.88 -28.95
C ASP A 207 -16.20 -22.09 -28.44
N THR A 208 -15.07 -22.41 -29.08
CA THR A 208 -14.21 -23.54 -28.73
C THR A 208 -12.83 -23.08 -28.25
N PRO A 209 -12.21 -23.81 -27.29
CA PRO A 209 -10.85 -23.51 -26.84
C PRO A 209 -9.85 -23.77 -27.95
N LEU A 210 -8.74 -23.02 -27.93
CA LEU A 210 -7.61 -23.26 -28.81
C LEU A 210 -6.92 -24.58 -28.45
N SER A 211 -6.72 -25.45 -29.45
CA SER A 211 -6.02 -26.72 -29.20
C SER A 211 -4.52 -26.49 -28.96
N ASP A 212 -3.89 -27.42 -28.26
CA ASP A 212 -2.45 -27.38 -27.99
C ASP A 212 -1.60 -27.29 -29.27
N ALA A 213 -2.01 -27.98 -30.33
CA ALA A 213 -1.32 -27.95 -31.61
C ALA A 213 -1.41 -26.57 -32.29
N GLU A 214 -2.57 -25.91 -32.21
CA GLU A 214 -2.77 -24.56 -32.75
C GLU A 214 -1.99 -23.53 -31.93
N LEU A 215 -2.04 -23.60 -30.60
CA LEU A 215 -1.27 -22.72 -29.72
C LEU A 215 0.23 -22.85 -29.98
N PHE A 216 0.72 -24.09 -30.13
CA PHE A 216 2.12 -24.33 -30.41
C PHE A 216 2.53 -23.79 -31.79
N ALA A 217 1.66 -23.89 -32.79
CA ALA A 217 1.90 -23.31 -34.11
C ALA A 217 2.03 -21.77 -34.02
N ILE A 218 1.10 -21.10 -33.32
CA ILE A 218 1.13 -19.64 -33.09
C ILE A 218 2.45 -19.23 -32.40
N CYS A 219 2.87 -19.96 -31.36
CA CYS A 219 4.12 -19.65 -30.64
C CYS A 219 5.37 -19.82 -31.52
N ASN A 220 5.38 -20.78 -32.44
CA ASN A 220 6.51 -20.96 -33.36
C ASN A 220 6.55 -19.86 -34.43
N SER A 221 5.40 -19.44 -34.94
CA SER A 221 5.32 -18.36 -35.94
C SER A 221 5.58 -16.97 -35.36
N ALA A 222 5.40 -16.81 -34.04
CA ALA A 222 5.53 -15.52 -33.35
C ALA A 222 6.85 -14.80 -33.67
N PHE A 223 7.96 -15.54 -33.82
CA PHE A 223 9.29 -14.97 -34.10
C PHE A 223 9.75 -15.08 -35.57
N GLU A 224 8.87 -15.45 -36.50
CA GLU A 224 9.20 -15.50 -37.93
C GLU A 224 9.29 -14.10 -38.55
N ALA A 225 8.52 -13.15 -38.02
CA ALA A 225 8.60 -11.73 -38.39
C ALA A 225 9.78 -11.04 -37.70
N LYS A 226 10.31 -9.98 -38.34
CA LYS A 226 11.37 -9.17 -37.74
C LYS A 226 10.83 -8.43 -36.51
N LEU A 227 11.40 -8.69 -35.35
CA LEU A 227 11.07 -8.04 -34.09
C LEU A 227 11.50 -6.55 -34.14
N GLU A 228 10.55 -5.64 -33.97
CA GLU A 228 10.85 -4.24 -33.64
C GLU A 228 10.77 -4.09 -32.12
N VAL A 229 11.93 -4.16 -31.46
CA VAL A 229 12.03 -3.94 -30.02
C VAL A 229 11.91 -2.43 -29.77
N GLU A 230 10.80 -1.97 -29.19
CA GLU A 230 10.68 -0.61 -28.70
C GLU A 230 11.27 -0.51 -27.28
N ILE A 231 12.46 0.10 -27.17
CA ILE A 231 13.13 0.29 -25.88
C ILE A 231 12.71 1.65 -25.31
N ARG A 232 11.87 1.63 -24.27
CA ARG A 232 11.50 2.84 -23.53
C ARG A 232 12.62 3.26 -22.58
N LYS A 233 13.32 4.34 -22.94
CA LYS A 233 14.32 4.99 -22.09
C LYS A 233 13.66 5.76 -20.96
N GLU A 234 14.25 5.67 -19.78
CA GLU A 234 13.78 6.39 -18.60
C GLU A 234 14.94 6.64 -17.63
N ASP A 235 15.07 7.89 -17.17
CA ASP A 235 16.04 8.23 -16.14
C ASP A 235 15.64 7.65 -14.78
N ARG A 236 16.63 7.26 -13.97
CA ARG A 236 16.38 6.61 -12.68
C ARG A 236 15.61 7.51 -11.71
N LEU A 237 15.82 8.82 -11.75
CA LEU A 237 15.09 9.76 -10.89
C LEU A 237 13.63 9.86 -11.33
N GLU A 238 13.37 9.91 -12.63
CA GLU A 238 12.01 9.93 -13.20
C GLU A 238 11.26 8.64 -12.85
N TYR A 239 11.91 7.49 -13.07
CA TYR A 239 11.39 6.19 -12.68
C TYR A 239 11.03 6.15 -11.19
N THR A 240 11.93 6.60 -10.32
CA THR A 240 11.72 6.58 -8.86
C THR A 240 10.50 7.41 -8.47
N LYS A 241 10.39 8.63 -9.03
CA LYS A 241 9.24 9.53 -8.80
C LYS A 241 7.94 8.90 -9.27
N ARG A 242 7.94 8.20 -10.41
CA ARG A 242 6.75 7.52 -10.94
C ARG A 242 6.27 6.43 -9.98
N ILE A 243 7.16 5.55 -9.49
CA ILE A 243 6.77 4.53 -8.51
C ILE A 243 6.28 5.15 -7.21
N GLN A 244 6.94 6.20 -6.71
CA GLN A 244 6.51 6.91 -5.51
C GLN A 244 5.17 7.65 -5.65
N SER A 245 4.68 7.84 -6.88
CA SER A 245 3.36 8.42 -7.14
C SER A 245 2.21 7.40 -7.02
N VAL A 246 2.52 6.11 -6.89
CA VAL A 246 1.53 5.03 -6.75
C VAL A 246 1.73 4.16 -5.51
N THR A 247 2.93 4.17 -4.92
CA THR A 247 3.24 3.39 -3.72
C THR A 247 4.10 4.21 -2.77
N THR A 248 3.73 4.25 -1.50
CA THR A 248 4.55 4.87 -0.47
C THR A 248 5.72 3.96 -0.17
N ILE A 249 6.91 4.42 -0.55
CA ILE A 249 8.15 3.69 -0.28
C ILE A 249 8.75 4.19 1.03
N ASP A 250 8.92 3.24 1.95
CA ASP A 250 9.68 3.40 3.17
C ASP A 250 10.92 2.49 3.12
N SER A 251 12.07 3.01 3.53
CA SER A 251 13.31 2.23 3.69
C SER A 251 13.22 1.13 4.75
N SER A 252 12.17 1.14 5.58
CA SER A 252 11.87 0.11 6.56
C SER A 252 11.62 -1.26 5.90
N PRO A 253 11.82 -2.37 6.63
CA PRO A 253 11.56 -3.72 6.14
C PRO A 253 10.13 -3.90 5.59
N ALA A 254 9.93 -4.78 4.61
CA ALA A 254 8.61 -4.97 3.98
C ALA A 254 7.48 -5.29 4.97
N TRP A 255 7.77 -6.08 6.02
CA TRP A 255 6.80 -6.47 7.05
C TRP A 255 6.26 -5.29 7.90
N THR A 256 6.93 -4.13 7.90
CA THR A 256 6.46 -2.93 8.61
C THR A 256 5.55 -2.05 7.75
N ARG A 257 5.32 -2.40 6.48
CA ARG A 257 4.58 -1.58 5.49
C ARG A 257 3.09 -1.92 5.38
N ILE A 258 2.55 -2.62 6.37
CA ILE A 258 1.12 -2.87 6.50
C ILE A 258 0.40 -1.53 6.66
N SER A 259 -0.80 -1.36 6.09
CA SER A 259 -1.50 -0.10 6.24
C SER A 259 -1.79 0.19 7.73
N PRO A 260 -1.73 1.45 8.18
CA PRO A 260 -2.01 1.79 9.58
C PRO A 260 -3.42 1.33 10.04
N SER A 261 -4.40 1.34 9.14
CA SER A 261 -5.75 0.85 9.44
C SER A 261 -5.80 -0.67 9.65
N GLU A 262 -5.10 -1.46 8.82
CA GLU A 262 -4.99 -2.92 9.02
C GLU A 262 -4.22 -3.26 10.30
N GLN A 263 -3.16 -2.51 10.62
CA GLN A 263 -2.44 -2.66 11.89
C GLN A 263 -3.36 -2.40 13.08
N LEU A 264 -4.18 -1.34 13.01
CA LEU A 264 -5.15 -1.03 14.06
C LEU A 264 -6.17 -2.17 14.25
N ILE A 265 -6.73 -2.70 13.15
CA ILE A 265 -7.64 -3.86 13.20
C ILE A 265 -6.94 -5.06 13.86
N SER A 266 -5.72 -5.36 13.42
CA SER A 266 -4.93 -6.48 13.95
C SER A 266 -4.67 -6.36 15.46
N LEU A 267 -4.39 -5.15 15.97
CA LEU A 267 -4.23 -4.91 17.40
C LEU A 267 -5.53 -5.16 18.17
N VAL A 268 -6.65 -4.64 17.67
CA VAL A 268 -7.96 -4.85 18.30
C VAL A 268 -8.33 -6.34 18.33
N GLU A 269 -8.09 -7.06 17.23
CA GLU A 269 -8.33 -8.51 17.13
C GLU A 269 -7.40 -9.33 18.03
N ALA A 270 -6.15 -8.89 18.20
CA ALA A 270 -5.21 -9.47 19.18
C ALA A 270 -5.63 -9.22 20.64
N GLY A 271 -6.68 -8.41 20.86
CA GLY A 271 -7.25 -8.14 22.17
C GLY A 271 -6.66 -6.93 22.87
N GLU A 272 -5.87 -6.09 22.18
CA GLU A 272 -5.33 -4.86 22.75
C GLU A 272 -6.45 -3.87 23.10
N ARG A 273 -6.36 -3.28 24.29
CA ARG A 273 -7.44 -2.41 24.84
C ARG A 273 -7.00 -1.00 25.15
N ALA A 274 -5.76 -0.64 24.85
CA ALA A 274 -5.24 0.71 25.00
C ALA A 274 -4.30 0.98 23.81
N ILE A 275 -4.80 1.72 22.82
CA ILE A 275 -4.16 1.86 21.51
C ILE A 275 -3.90 3.34 21.22
N LEU A 276 -2.66 3.66 20.87
CA LEU A 276 -2.21 4.99 20.42
C LEU A 276 -2.10 5.04 18.90
N LEU A 277 -2.83 5.95 18.29
CA LEU A 277 -2.67 6.32 16.88
C LEU A 277 -1.89 7.63 16.84
N PHE A 278 -0.69 7.63 16.27
CA PHE A 278 0.16 8.83 16.25
C PHE A 278 0.73 9.11 14.86
N GLY A 279 1.00 10.37 14.57
CA GLY A 279 1.59 10.78 13.29
C GLY A 279 1.18 12.20 12.88
N PRO A 280 1.57 12.66 11.69
CA PRO A 280 1.25 14.00 11.19
C PRO A 280 -0.26 14.31 11.18
N PRO A 281 -0.64 15.60 11.16
CA PRO A 281 -2.05 15.96 11.03
C PRO A 281 -2.63 15.47 9.70
N ARG A 282 -3.92 15.13 9.72
CA ARG A 282 -4.69 14.69 8.54
C ARG A 282 -4.17 13.42 7.84
N THR A 283 -3.66 12.46 8.61
CA THR A 283 -3.27 11.12 8.11
C THR A 283 -4.31 10.02 8.38
N GLY A 284 -5.53 10.39 8.77
CA GLY A 284 -6.64 9.43 8.90
C GLY A 284 -6.84 8.80 10.28
N LYS A 285 -6.09 9.19 11.32
CA LYS A 285 -6.21 8.64 12.70
C LYS A 285 -7.65 8.56 13.23
N THR A 286 -8.35 9.69 13.30
CA THR A 286 -9.74 9.74 13.77
C THR A 286 -10.68 8.94 12.86
N ARG A 287 -10.47 9.01 11.54
CA ARG A 287 -11.26 8.26 10.56
C ARG A 287 -11.14 6.76 10.77
N ALA A 288 -9.93 6.25 11.04
CA ALA A 288 -9.71 4.83 11.27
C ALA A 288 -10.46 4.33 12.53
N ILE A 289 -10.55 5.16 13.58
CA ILE A 289 -11.38 4.85 14.75
C ILE A 289 -12.86 4.88 14.40
N ASP A 290 -13.30 5.89 13.62
CA ASP A 290 -14.69 6.03 13.19
C ASP A 290 -15.16 4.85 12.30
N GLU A 291 -14.26 4.23 11.54
CA GLU A 291 -14.52 3.03 10.73
C GLU A 291 -14.69 1.76 11.60
N LEU A 292 -14.04 1.70 12.77
CA LEU A 292 -14.22 0.61 13.74
C LEU A 292 -15.47 0.77 14.60
N VAL A 293 -15.69 1.99 15.08
CA VAL A 293 -16.82 2.35 15.94
C VAL A 293 -17.29 3.75 15.56
N LEU A 294 -18.51 3.86 15.04
CA LEU A 294 -19.06 5.15 14.60
C LEU A 294 -19.08 6.18 15.74
N ARG A 295 -18.84 7.46 15.39
CA ARG A 295 -18.70 8.55 16.37
C ARG A 295 -19.97 8.81 17.20
N ASP A 296 -21.13 8.52 16.64
CA ASP A 296 -22.45 8.65 17.26
C ASP A 296 -22.93 7.36 17.95
N SER A 297 -22.10 6.31 18.02
CA SER A 297 -22.42 5.09 18.74
C SER A 297 -22.74 5.35 20.22
N GLU A 298 -23.83 4.76 20.71
CA GLU A 298 -24.22 4.85 22.12
C GLU A 298 -23.18 4.24 23.06
N ASP A 299 -22.31 3.34 22.58
CA ASP A 299 -21.24 2.72 23.35
C ASP A 299 -19.91 3.47 23.27
N ARG A 300 -19.86 4.58 22.52
CA ARG A 300 -18.66 5.41 22.36
C ARG A 300 -18.77 6.71 23.16
N GLU A 301 -17.64 7.14 23.69
CA GLU A 301 -17.38 8.52 24.14
C GLU A 301 -16.14 9.04 23.41
N THR A 302 -16.21 10.25 22.85
CA THR A 302 -15.05 10.93 22.25
C THR A 302 -14.80 12.25 22.95
N ILE A 303 -13.60 12.43 23.48
CA ILE A 303 -13.17 13.62 24.22
C ILE A 303 -11.97 14.21 23.49
N GLN A 304 -12.13 15.43 22.98
CA GLN A 304 -11.03 16.18 22.36
C GLN A 304 -10.30 17.02 23.39
N LEU A 305 -9.00 16.76 23.56
CA LEU A 305 -8.16 17.43 24.55
C LEU A 305 -7.55 18.73 24.00
N HIS A 306 -7.24 19.62 24.94
CA HIS A 306 -6.67 20.95 24.75
C HIS A 306 -5.94 21.35 26.05
N GLU A 307 -5.14 22.42 26.03
CA GLU A 307 -4.28 22.82 27.16
C GLU A 307 -5.03 23.03 28.49
N GLY A 308 -6.28 23.49 28.43
CA GLY A 308 -7.12 23.65 29.63
C GLY A 308 -7.64 22.36 30.29
N TRP A 309 -7.34 21.16 29.76
CA TRP A 309 -7.75 19.90 30.39
C TRP A 309 -6.81 19.55 31.54
N GLY A 310 -7.40 19.30 32.71
CA GLY A 310 -6.73 18.77 33.89
C GLY A 310 -7.61 17.73 34.59
N TYR A 311 -7.13 17.20 35.70
CA TYR A 311 -7.81 16.15 36.46
C TYR A 311 -9.24 16.55 36.85
N GLU A 312 -9.41 17.79 37.30
CA GLU A 312 -10.66 18.34 37.82
C GLU A 312 -11.77 18.38 36.77
N ASN A 313 -11.39 18.56 35.50
CA ASN A 313 -12.33 18.67 34.39
C ASN A 313 -12.51 17.33 33.66
N LEU A 314 -11.49 16.47 33.63
CA LEU A 314 -11.53 15.18 32.93
C LEU A 314 -12.14 14.06 33.79
N ILE A 315 -11.76 14.00 35.07
CA ILE A 315 -12.13 12.93 36.00
C ILE A 315 -13.14 13.43 37.02
N LEU A 316 -12.71 14.29 37.95
CA LEU A 316 -13.52 14.70 39.10
C LEU A 316 -13.00 16.00 39.70
N GLY A 317 -13.85 17.01 39.78
CA GLY A 317 -13.50 18.32 40.32
C GLY A 317 -14.59 18.91 41.20
N LEU A 318 -14.27 19.97 41.94
CA LEU A 318 -15.26 20.75 42.68
C LEU A 318 -15.88 21.82 41.77
N ALA A 319 -17.21 21.83 41.69
CA ALA A 319 -17.98 22.84 40.99
C ALA A 319 -18.87 23.62 41.99
N PRO A 320 -19.21 24.88 41.70
CA PRO A 320 -20.18 25.63 42.51
C PRO A 320 -21.52 24.88 42.65
N GLY A 321 -22.04 24.87 43.87
CA GLY A 321 -23.38 24.37 44.20
C GLY A 321 -24.48 25.37 43.85
N GLU A 322 -25.70 25.07 44.28
CA GLU A 322 -26.85 25.97 44.03
C GLU A 322 -26.84 27.17 44.98
N LYS A 323 -26.18 27.05 46.14
CA LYS A 323 -26.11 28.11 47.15
C LYS A 323 -24.75 28.80 47.17
N PRO A 324 -24.68 30.12 47.46
CA PRO A 324 -23.41 30.82 47.66
C PRO A 324 -22.54 30.13 48.73
N GLY A 325 -21.29 29.84 48.38
CA GLY A 325 -20.34 29.16 49.27
C GLY A 325 -20.44 27.63 49.29
N GLU A 326 -21.38 27.04 48.56
CA GLU A 326 -21.49 25.58 48.40
C GLU A 326 -20.62 25.11 47.23
N PHE A 327 -19.92 24.00 47.43
CA PHE A 327 -19.20 23.27 46.39
C PHE A 327 -19.64 21.82 46.39
N LYS A 328 -19.79 21.25 45.19
CA LYS A 328 -20.14 19.85 44.99
C LYS A 328 -19.16 19.20 44.04
N TRP A 329 -18.96 17.90 44.20
CA TRP A 329 -18.22 17.10 43.24
C TRP A 329 -18.97 17.06 41.90
N ALA A 330 -18.25 17.34 40.83
CA ALA A 330 -18.71 17.27 39.46
C ALA A 330 -17.83 16.26 38.71
N GLN A 331 -18.48 15.26 38.12
CA GLN A 331 -17.79 14.25 37.32
C GLN A 331 -17.41 14.83 35.97
N GLY A 332 -16.15 14.67 35.56
CA GLY A 332 -15.69 14.96 34.21
C GLY A 332 -16.22 13.95 33.20
N PRO A 333 -16.10 14.22 31.88
CA PRO A 333 -16.67 13.38 30.85
C PRO A 333 -16.09 11.97 30.82
N LEU A 334 -14.80 11.80 31.11
CA LEU A 334 -14.19 10.47 31.10
C LEU A 334 -14.77 9.59 32.22
N LEU A 335 -14.87 10.14 33.44
CA LEU A 335 -15.48 9.41 34.56
C LEU A 335 -16.96 9.09 34.30
N ARG A 336 -17.72 10.04 33.74
CA ARG A 336 -19.13 9.82 33.38
C ARG A 336 -19.26 8.71 32.33
N ALA A 337 -18.44 8.72 31.29
CA ALA A 337 -18.48 7.71 30.23
C ALA A 337 -18.20 6.31 30.77
N LEU A 338 -17.18 6.16 31.61
CA LEU A 338 -16.85 4.88 32.25
C LEU A 338 -18.00 4.39 33.15
N ARG A 339 -18.60 5.28 33.95
CA ARG A 339 -19.75 4.93 34.81
C ARG A 339 -21.00 4.57 34.03
N ASN A 340 -21.20 5.19 32.88
CA ASN A 340 -22.31 4.90 31.98
C ASN A 340 -22.07 3.63 31.14
N GLY A 341 -20.97 2.91 31.34
CA GLY A 341 -20.70 1.63 30.69
C GLY A 341 -20.28 1.75 29.23
N LYS A 342 -19.78 2.92 28.79
CA LYS A 342 -19.25 3.12 27.44
C LYS A 342 -18.11 2.14 27.19
N LYS A 343 -18.19 1.37 26.11
CA LYS A 343 -17.19 0.35 25.74
C LYS A 343 -16.03 0.92 24.93
N HIS A 344 -16.20 2.06 24.27
CA HIS A 344 -15.15 2.70 23.48
C HIS A 344 -14.90 4.12 23.97
N ILE A 345 -13.68 4.39 24.43
CA ILE A 345 -13.25 5.71 24.89
C ILE A 345 -12.20 6.23 23.93
N VAL A 346 -12.47 7.39 23.31
CA VAL A 346 -11.53 8.05 22.40
C VAL A 346 -11.04 9.35 23.04
N LEU A 347 -9.74 9.43 23.31
CA LEU A 347 -9.08 10.64 23.80
C LEU A 347 -8.26 11.23 22.64
N GLU A 348 -8.74 12.30 22.05
CA GLU A 348 -8.08 12.95 20.91
C GLU A 348 -7.08 14.01 21.35
N GLU A 349 -5.96 14.11 20.62
CA GLU A 349 -4.91 15.11 20.81
C GLU A 349 -4.28 15.08 22.21
N ILE A 350 -3.87 13.90 22.66
CA ILE A 350 -3.42 13.66 24.04
C ILE A 350 -2.17 14.45 24.44
N ASN A 351 -1.38 14.90 23.48
CA ASN A 351 -0.20 15.72 23.70
C ASN A 351 -0.52 17.22 23.85
N ARG A 352 -1.79 17.63 23.78
CA ARG A 352 -2.20 19.01 24.08
C ARG A 352 -2.42 19.28 25.57
N THR A 353 -2.23 18.28 26.41
CA THR A 353 -2.26 18.43 27.87
C THR A 353 -1.27 17.43 28.49
N ARG A 354 -0.98 17.60 29.78
CA ARG A 354 -0.22 16.64 30.58
C ARG A 354 -1.09 15.44 30.91
N ILE A 355 -1.28 14.57 29.92
CA ILE A 355 -2.26 13.48 29.98
C ILE A 355 -2.09 12.57 31.21
N SER A 356 -0.86 12.24 31.63
CA SER A 356 -0.62 11.44 32.83
C SER A 356 -1.15 12.11 34.10
N GLN A 357 -1.05 13.44 34.19
CA GLN A 357 -1.59 14.22 35.31
C GLN A 357 -3.12 14.35 35.20
N ALA A 358 -3.64 14.56 33.99
CA ALA A 358 -5.07 14.68 33.75
C ALA A 358 -5.84 13.38 34.04
N LEU A 359 -5.22 12.21 33.81
CA LEU A 359 -5.80 10.91 34.14
C LEU A 359 -5.76 10.59 35.64
N GLY A 360 -4.81 11.18 36.39
CA GLY A 360 -4.66 10.96 37.82
C GLY A 360 -4.58 9.48 38.19
N GLU A 361 -5.46 9.01 39.07
CA GLU A 361 -5.46 7.63 39.53
C GLU A 361 -5.85 6.62 38.44
N LEU A 362 -6.66 7.03 37.45
CA LEU A 362 -7.06 6.16 36.33
C LEU A 362 -5.88 5.79 35.42
N PHE A 363 -4.75 6.50 35.52
CA PHE A 363 -3.55 6.24 34.72
C PHE A 363 -3.07 4.78 34.83
N SER A 364 -3.20 4.18 36.01
CA SER A 364 -2.87 2.76 36.23
C SER A 364 -3.87 1.80 35.56
N LEU A 365 -5.15 2.16 35.51
CA LEU A 365 -6.23 1.33 34.95
C LEU A 365 -6.28 1.35 33.41
N ILE A 366 -5.49 2.22 32.76
CA ILE A 366 -5.32 2.20 31.31
C ILE A 366 -4.71 0.86 30.86
N GLU A 367 -3.80 0.30 31.65
CA GLU A 367 -3.19 -0.99 31.34
C GLU A 367 -4.19 -2.14 31.61
N PRO A 368 -4.42 -3.04 30.63
CA PRO A 368 -5.44 -4.09 30.75
C PRO A 368 -5.29 -4.99 32.00
N ALA A 369 -4.05 -5.25 32.44
CA ALA A 369 -3.75 -6.10 33.59
C ALA A 369 -4.29 -5.56 34.93
N TYR A 370 -4.51 -4.24 35.03
CA TYR A 370 -5.02 -3.58 36.24
C TYR A 370 -6.51 -3.28 36.20
N ARG A 371 -7.27 -3.84 35.23
CA ARG A 371 -8.71 -3.59 35.09
C ARG A 371 -9.56 -4.58 35.90
N GLY A 372 -10.87 -4.30 35.99
CA GLY A 372 -11.86 -5.11 36.71
C GLY A 372 -12.08 -4.73 38.17
N ASN A 373 -13.20 -5.19 38.73
CA ASN A 373 -13.69 -4.77 40.06
C ASN A 373 -12.71 -5.04 41.22
N ASN A 374 -11.85 -6.05 41.08
CA ASN A 374 -10.85 -6.38 42.10
C ASN A 374 -9.72 -5.33 42.19
N ASN A 375 -9.56 -4.52 41.16
CA ASN A 375 -8.55 -3.47 41.05
C ASN A 375 -9.17 -2.06 41.17
N GLY A 376 -10.37 -1.96 41.75
CA GLY A 376 -11.04 -0.67 41.94
C GLY A 376 -10.21 0.32 42.74
N ILE A 377 -10.27 1.59 42.34
CA ILE A 377 -9.56 2.70 42.99
C ILE A 377 -10.57 3.65 43.63
N THR A 378 -10.18 4.21 44.78
CA THR A 378 -10.97 5.22 45.49
C THR A 378 -10.68 6.60 44.92
N LEU A 379 -11.72 7.33 44.50
CA LEU A 379 -11.62 8.71 44.06
C LEU A 379 -11.69 9.71 45.24
N PRO A 380 -11.30 10.98 45.05
CA PRO A 380 -11.34 12.01 46.11
C PRO A 380 -12.70 12.23 46.80
N ASP A 381 -13.82 11.92 46.12
CA ASP A 381 -15.17 11.98 46.70
C ASP A 381 -15.54 10.74 47.55
N GLY A 382 -14.61 9.79 47.69
CA GLY A 382 -14.79 8.52 48.41
C GLY A 382 -15.48 7.42 47.59
N SER A 383 -15.90 7.71 46.35
CA SER A 383 -16.51 6.71 45.48
C SER A 383 -15.46 5.77 44.89
N GLN A 384 -15.86 4.54 44.54
CA GLN A 384 -15.01 3.59 43.83
C GLN A 384 -15.16 3.74 42.32
N ILE A 385 -14.08 3.49 41.59
CA ILE A 385 -14.08 3.33 40.14
C ILE A 385 -13.23 2.12 39.75
N ALA A 386 -13.75 1.31 38.82
CA ALA A 386 -12.99 0.30 38.12
C ALA A 386 -13.29 0.47 36.63
N ILE A 387 -12.31 0.11 35.79
CA ILE A 387 -12.50 0.06 34.34
C ILE A 387 -12.89 -1.38 33.98
N ASP A 388 -13.98 -1.55 33.24
CA ASP A 388 -14.38 -2.84 32.70
C ASP A 388 -13.29 -3.35 31.73
N PRO A 389 -12.80 -4.61 31.88
CA PRO A 389 -11.78 -5.18 31.01
C PRO A 389 -12.09 -5.11 29.52
N GLU A 390 -13.36 -5.05 29.12
CA GLU A 390 -13.78 -4.97 27.72
C GLU A 390 -13.65 -3.57 27.11
N VAL A 391 -13.51 -2.51 27.93
CA VAL A 391 -13.39 -1.14 27.44
C VAL A 391 -12.16 -0.99 26.56
N VAL A 392 -12.29 -0.39 25.39
CA VAL A 392 -11.16 -0.08 24.51
C VAL A 392 -10.88 1.42 24.56
N PHE A 393 -9.65 1.78 24.90
CA PHE A 393 -9.16 3.14 24.80
C PHE A 393 -8.44 3.35 23.48
N TYR A 394 -8.83 4.40 22.76
CA TYR A 394 -8.11 4.91 21.60
C TYR A 394 -7.58 6.30 21.93
N PHE A 395 -6.28 6.49 21.76
CA PHE A 395 -5.59 7.75 21.95
C PHE A 395 -5.14 8.27 20.59
N THR A 396 -5.28 9.57 20.32
CA THR A 396 -4.69 10.17 19.11
C THR A 396 -3.65 11.23 19.45
N MET A 397 -2.57 11.27 18.68
CA MET A 397 -1.47 12.22 18.87
C MET A 397 -0.97 12.79 17.54
N ASN A 398 -0.74 14.11 17.50
CA ASN A 398 -0.09 14.78 16.37
C ASN A 398 1.37 15.09 16.73
N ASN A 399 2.34 14.48 16.05
CA ASN A 399 3.76 14.56 16.43
C ASN A 399 4.61 15.56 15.61
N VAL A 400 3.98 16.32 14.70
CA VAL A 400 4.65 17.37 13.90
C VAL A 400 4.50 18.74 14.56
N ASP A 401 3.54 18.88 15.48
CA ASP A 401 3.26 20.13 16.18
C ASP A 401 4.30 20.32 17.30
N THR A 402 5.08 21.40 17.22
CA THR A 402 6.16 21.69 18.18
C THR A 402 5.64 22.35 19.46
N SER A 403 4.36 22.72 19.53
CA SER A 403 3.75 23.37 20.69
C SER A 403 3.03 22.39 21.64
N THR A 404 3.48 21.13 21.70
CA THR A 404 2.79 20.08 22.46
C THR A 404 3.59 19.64 23.68
N GLU A 405 2.90 19.14 24.71
CA GLU A 405 3.54 18.53 25.88
C GLU A 405 4.13 17.17 25.51
N ASP A 406 5.25 16.81 26.14
CA ASP A 406 5.85 15.49 25.97
C ASP A 406 4.95 14.41 26.58
N VAL A 407 4.73 13.34 25.83
CA VAL A 407 4.09 12.13 26.35
C VAL A 407 5.14 11.31 27.08
N ASP A 408 4.93 11.07 28.37
CA ASP A 408 5.86 10.33 29.23
C ASP A 408 6.03 8.86 28.77
N ASP A 409 7.24 8.34 28.89
CA ASP A 409 7.63 6.95 28.61
C ASP A 409 6.73 5.95 29.36
N ALA A 410 6.28 6.33 30.57
CA ALA A 410 5.38 5.51 31.37
C ALA A 410 4.00 5.31 30.71
N LEU A 411 3.48 6.31 29.99
CA LEU A 411 2.25 6.15 29.21
C LEU A 411 2.54 5.32 27.96
N MET A 412 3.62 5.64 27.23
CA MET A 412 3.99 4.91 26.01
C MET A 412 4.17 3.40 26.25
N GLY A 413 4.76 3.01 27.38
CA GLY A 413 4.93 1.60 27.75
C GLY A 413 3.63 0.84 28.05
N ARG A 414 2.49 1.53 28.19
CA ARG A 414 1.16 0.93 28.44
C ARG A 414 0.25 0.90 27.21
N LEU A 415 0.69 1.50 26.10
CA LEU A 415 -0.12 1.62 24.89
C LEU A 415 0.49 0.76 23.78
N ALA A 416 -0.35 -0.05 23.13
CA ALA A 416 -0.01 -0.53 21.79
C ALA A 416 -0.08 0.67 20.83
N SER A 417 0.87 0.81 19.89
CA SER A 417 0.94 2.02 19.07
C SER A 417 0.98 1.72 17.57
N VAL A 418 0.35 2.60 16.79
CA VAL A 418 0.30 2.56 15.33
C VAL A 418 0.66 3.93 14.78
N TYR A 419 1.64 3.96 13.89
CA TYR A 419 2.04 5.17 13.19
C TYR A 419 1.19 5.40 11.94
N PHE A 420 0.51 6.54 11.86
CA PHE A 420 -0.26 7.00 10.72
C PHE A 420 0.53 8.07 9.96
N GLY A 421 1.32 7.63 8.99
CA GLY A 421 2.10 8.49 8.09
C GLY A 421 1.31 8.96 6.85
N PRO A 422 1.85 9.94 6.09
CA PRO A 422 1.36 10.27 4.76
C PRO A 422 1.51 9.07 3.83
N ARG A 423 0.49 8.82 3.01
CA ARG A 423 0.43 7.65 2.13
C ARG A 423 -0.21 8.03 0.81
N VAL A 424 0.45 7.67 -0.30
CA VAL A 424 -0.04 7.99 -1.65
C VAL A 424 -1.19 7.08 -2.04
N GLU A 425 -1.26 5.87 -1.48
CA GLU A 425 -2.37 4.94 -1.65
C GLU A 425 -3.67 5.52 -1.05
N ASP A 426 -3.56 6.12 0.14
CA ASP A 426 -4.70 6.77 0.80
C ASP A 426 -5.12 8.06 0.07
N LEU A 427 -4.16 8.80 -0.52
CA LEU A 427 -4.46 9.91 -1.42
C LEU A 427 -5.19 9.41 -2.68
N ASP A 428 -4.70 8.35 -3.32
CA ASP A 428 -5.30 7.78 -4.53
C ASP A 428 -6.75 7.31 -4.26
N ALA A 429 -6.99 6.67 -3.10
CA ALA A 429 -8.34 6.32 -2.65
C ALA A 429 -9.25 7.54 -2.50
N ILE A 430 -8.75 8.65 -1.92
CA ILE A 430 -9.48 9.92 -1.81
C ILE A 430 -9.83 10.46 -3.21
N LEU A 431 -8.86 10.52 -4.12
CA LEU A 431 -9.04 11.07 -5.46
C LEU A 431 -10.04 10.24 -6.28
N ARG A 432 -9.97 8.91 -6.20
CA ARG A 432 -10.94 8.00 -6.84
C ARG A 432 -12.34 8.17 -6.27
N HIS A 433 -12.48 8.22 -4.94
CA HIS A 433 -13.78 8.42 -4.30
C HIS A 433 -14.43 9.76 -4.70
N LYS A 434 -13.60 10.77 -4.98
CA LYS A 434 -14.04 12.07 -5.48
C LYS A 434 -14.27 12.11 -7.00
N ALA A 435 -13.98 11.04 -7.72
CA ALA A 435 -14.01 10.98 -9.18
C ALA A 435 -13.16 12.06 -9.85
N ILE A 436 -11.98 12.36 -9.28
CA ILE A 436 -10.99 13.23 -9.93
C ILE A 436 -10.50 12.54 -11.22
N PRO A 437 -10.43 13.25 -12.36
CA PRO A 437 -9.92 12.67 -13.61
C PRO A 437 -8.53 12.04 -13.44
N SER A 438 -8.27 10.94 -14.13
CA SER A 438 -7.02 10.15 -13.99
C SER A 438 -5.77 11.00 -14.18
N ASP A 439 -5.77 11.86 -15.19
CA ASP A 439 -4.60 12.69 -15.55
C ASP A 439 -4.33 13.71 -14.44
N SER A 440 -5.37 14.41 -13.99
CA SER A 440 -5.27 15.33 -12.86
C SER A 440 -4.84 14.61 -11.58
N ALA A 441 -5.38 13.42 -11.32
CA ALA A 441 -5.02 12.62 -10.14
C ALA A 441 -3.54 12.22 -10.17
N ALA A 442 -3.01 11.82 -11.33
CA ALA A 442 -1.58 11.52 -11.49
C ALA A 442 -0.72 12.74 -11.18
N THR A 443 -1.05 13.90 -11.74
CA THR A 443 -0.34 15.16 -11.51
C THR A 443 -0.39 15.59 -10.03
N ILE A 444 -1.54 15.45 -9.38
CA ILE A 444 -1.70 15.74 -7.94
C ILE A 444 -0.84 14.83 -7.08
N LYS A 445 -0.76 13.53 -7.40
CA LYS A 445 0.11 12.59 -6.69
C LYS A 445 1.59 12.95 -6.86
N THR A 446 2.01 13.42 -8.03
CA THR A 446 3.37 13.94 -8.23
C THR A 446 3.67 15.13 -7.31
N VAL A 447 2.76 16.11 -7.22
CA VAL A 447 2.91 17.23 -6.28
C VAL A 447 2.96 16.75 -4.84
N PHE A 448 2.08 15.82 -4.46
CA PHE A 448 2.03 15.26 -3.12
C PHE A 448 3.33 14.54 -2.71
N THR A 449 3.91 13.73 -3.60
CA THR A 449 5.19 13.06 -3.37
C THR A 449 6.33 14.07 -3.24
N ALA A 450 6.38 15.11 -4.09
CA ALA A 450 7.38 16.16 -3.99
C ALA A 450 7.29 16.95 -2.67
N ILE A 451 6.08 17.14 -2.14
CA ILE A 451 5.89 17.73 -0.81
C ILE A 451 6.39 16.77 0.27
N GLN A 452 6.05 15.48 0.20
CA GLN A 452 6.43 14.47 1.20
C GLN A 452 7.95 14.35 1.39
N ASP A 453 8.74 14.55 0.32
CA ASP A 453 10.20 14.56 0.39
C ASP A 453 10.76 15.68 1.30
N LYS A 454 9.94 16.69 1.61
CA LYS A 454 10.32 17.87 2.40
C LYS A 454 9.53 17.97 3.71
N TYR A 455 8.24 17.64 3.68
CA TYR A 455 7.30 17.83 4.77
C TYR A 455 6.27 16.71 4.80
N PRO A 456 5.99 16.09 5.96
CA PRO A 456 5.07 14.96 6.05
C PRO A 456 3.59 15.41 6.00
N LEU A 457 3.17 15.99 4.87
CA LEU A 457 1.81 16.47 4.65
C LEU A 457 0.83 15.28 4.60
N GLY A 458 -0.18 15.26 5.48
CA GLY A 458 -1.20 14.21 5.43
C GLY A 458 -2.06 14.23 4.16
N HIS A 459 -2.42 13.07 3.64
CA HIS A 459 -3.30 12.93 2.46
C HIS A 459 -4.71 13.52 2.69
N GLY A 460 -5.16 13.67 3.94
CA GLY A 460 -6.45 14.28 4.28
C GLY A 460 -6.54 15.78 3.97
N TYR A 461 -5.45 16.45 3.59
CA TYR A 461 -5.51 17.80 3.01
C TYR A 461 -6.25 17.84 1.66
N PHE A 462 -6.40 16.71 0.98
CA PHE A 462 -7.05 16.60 -0.33
C PHE A 462 -8.52 16.15 -0.24
N ALA A 463 -9.02 15.78 0.95
CA ALA A 463 -10.39 15.27 1.14
C ALA A 463 -11.49 16.28 0.75
N GLY A 464 -11.17 17.57 0.70
CA GLY A 464 -12.08 18.64 0.28
C GLY A 464 -12.13 18.88 -1.23
N LEU A 465 -11.16 18.36 -1.99
CA LEU A 465 -11.01 18.59 -3.43
C LEU A 465 -12.19 17.98 -4.20
N GLN A 466 -12.64 18.70 -5.23
CA GLN A 466 -13.70 18.28 -6.14
C GLN A 466 -13.20 18.26 -7.60
N PRO A 467 -13.84 17.48 -8.50
CA PRO A 467 -13.43 17.41 -9.91
C PRO A 467 -13.46 18.75 -10.65
N SER A 468 -14.31 19.69 -10.22
CA SER A 468 -14.46 21.01 -10.83
C SER A 468 -13.48 22.06 -10.32
N ASP A 469 -12.67 21.74 -9.31
CA ASP A 469 -11.79 22.72 -8.68
C ASP A 469 -10.55 22.99 -9.55
N ASP A 470 -10.14 24.26 -9.64
CA ASP A 470 -8.79 24.59 -10.11
C ASP A 470 -7.78 24.20 -9.03
N PHE A 471 -6.94 23.19 -9.33
CA PHE A 471 -5.97 22.68 -8.38
C PHE A 471 -4.96 23.73 -7.92
N ARG A 472 -4.57 24.71 -8.75
CA ARG A 472 -3.64 25.78 -8.32
C ARG A 472 -4.27 26.65 -7.24
N MET A 473 -5.55 26.97 -7.42
CA MET A 473 -6.30 27.73 -6.43
C MET A 473 -6.52 26.91 -5.15
N TYR A 474 -6.81 25.61 -5.29
CA TYR A 474 -6.90 24.70 -4.15
C TYR A 474 -5.57 24.62 -3.37
N TYR A 475 -4.45 24.41 -4.07
CA TYR A 475 -3.11 24.40 -3.49
C TYR A 475 -2.82 25.71 -2.76
N MET A 476 -3.03 26.85 -3.41
CA MET A 476 -2.78 28.18 -2.85
C MET A 476 -3.55 28.43 -1.55
N TRP A 477 -4.79 27.93 -1.44
CA TRP A 477 -5.64 28.19 -0.27
C TRP A 477 -5.57 27.12 0.82
N LYS A 478 -5.29 25.85 0.48
CA LYS A 478 -5.42 24.73 1.41
C LYS A 478 -4.11 24.06 1.78
N ILE A 479 -3.12 24.08 0.89
CA ILE A 479 -1.85 23.35 1.05
C ILE A 479 -0.71 24.32 1.30
N ARG A 480 -0.54 25.31 0.41
CA ARG A 480 0.52 26.31 0.46
C ARG A 480 0.64 27.03 1.81
N PRO A 481 -0.45 27.41 2.52
CA PRO A 481 -0.32 28.07 3.83
C PRO A 481 0.38 27.19 4.89
N VAL A 482 0.19 25.87 4.83
CA VAL A 482 0.85 24.92 5.75
C VAL A 482 2.35 24.88 5.48
N LEU A 483 2.73 24.80 4.21
CA LEU A 483 4.15 24.84 3.79
C LEU A 483 4.79 26.17 4.16
N MET A 484 4.09 27.28 3.93
CA MET A 484 4.57 28.61 4.32
C MET A 484 4.77 28.71 5.83
N ASN A 485 3.85 28.21 6.63
CA ASN A 485 3.96 28.26 8.09
C ASN A 485 5.21 27.50 8.59
N HIS A 486 5.57 26.41 7.93
CA HIS A 486 6.73 25.59 8.30
C HIS A 486 8.05 26.15 7.76
N PHE A 487 8.10 26.51 6.47
CA PHE A 487 9.35 26.79 5.77
C PHE A 487 9.69 28.28 5.59
N SER A 488 8.71 29.21 5.62
CA SER A 488 8.98 30.60 5.19
C SER A 488 10.06 31.33 6.00
N ALA A 489 10.27 30.91 7.25
CA ALA A 489 11.26 31.54 8.13
C ALA A 489 12.68 30.97 7.94
N TYR A 490 12.83 29.75 7.43
CA TYR A 490 14.10 29.00 7.47
C TYR A 490 14.55 28.44 6.12
N GLU A 491 13.62 28.01 5.27
CA GLU A 491 13.89 27.38 3.96
C GLU A 491 12.86 27.85 2.89
N PRO A 492 12.74 29.17 2.62
CA PRO A 492 11.77 29.70 1.66
C PRO A 492 11.92 29.14 0.24
N GLU A 493 13.12 28.69 -0.13
CA GLU A 493 13.41 28.02 -1.40
C GLU A 493 12.63 26.71 -1.58
N VAL A 494 12.28 26.00 -0.51
CA VAL A 494 11.47 24.78 -0.58
C VAL A 494 10.06 25.11 -1.07
N VAL A 495 9.46 26.18 -0.55
CA VAL A 495 8.15 26.65 -1.00
C VAL A 495 8.22 27.08 -2.46
N ALA A 496 9.28 27.80 -2.86
CA ALA A 496 9.47 28.22 -4.24
C ALA A 496 9.62 27.04 -5.21
N GLN A 497 10.33 25.98 -4.83
CA GLN A 497 10.46 24.76 -5.63
C GLN A 497 9.11 24.06 -5.84
N ILE A 498 8.30 23.94 -4.79
CA ILE A 498 6.97 23.32 -4.87
C ILE A 498 6.01 24.22 -5.67
N ASP A 499 6.06 25.54 -5.47
CA ASP A 499 5.27 26.51 -6.24
C ASP A 499 5.58 26.40 -7.74
N ASN A 500 6.86 26.34 -8.12
CA ASN A 500 7.28 26.18 -9.52
C ASN A 500 6.81 24.84 -10.11
N LEU A 501 6.88 23.74 -9.34
CA LEU A 501 6.39 22.44 -9.77
C LEU A 501 4.87 22.47 -10.01
N VAL A 502 4.10 23.08 -9.11
CA VAL A 502 2.65 23.24 -9.28
C VAL A 502 2.34 24.11 -10.50
N ASP A 503 3.11 25.17 -10.73
CA ASP A 503 2.93 26.02 -11.91
C ASP A 503 3.22 25.24 -13.20
N GLU A 504 4.37 24.57 -13.31
CA GLU A 504 4.77 23.76 -14.47
C GLU A 504 3.72 22.68 -14.82
N LEU A 505 3.24 21.96 -13.81
CA LEU A 505 2.33 20.84 -14.01
C LEU A 505 0.89 21.26 -14.36
N PHE A 506 0.45 22.46 -13.95
CA PHE A 506 -0.93 22.92 -14.11
C PHE A 506 -1.08 24.17 -15.00
N THR A 507 -0.01 24.61 -15.69
CA THR A 507 -0.07 25.67 -16.72
C THR A 507 -0.19 25.13 -18.16
N GLY A 508 -0.05 23.82 -18.36
CA GLY A 508 -0.02 23.18 -19.69
C GLY A 508 -1.35 22.70 -20.28
N THR A 509 -2.50 22.99 -19.66
CA THR A 509 -3.82 22.60 -20.18
C THR A 509 -4.67 23.83 -20.48
N ALA A 510 -4.43 24.44 -21.64
CA ALA A 510 -5.28 25.47 -22.24
C ALA A 510 -5.56 25.15 -23.70
#